data_AF-A0A3N2E7E0-F1
#
_entry.id   AF-A0A3N2E7E0-F1
#
_cell.length_a   1.000
_cell.length_b   1.000
_cell.length_c   1.000
_cell.angle_alpha   90.00
_cell.angle_beta   90.00
_cell.angle_gamma   90.00
#
_symmetry.space_group_name_H-M   'P 1'
#
loop_
_entity.id
_entity.type
_entity.pdbx_description
1 polymer ?
#
loop_
_entity_poly.entity_id
_entity_poly.type
_entity_poly.pdbx_seq_one_letter_code
_entity_poly.pdbx_strand_id
1 'polypeptide(L)'
;MTYIFALLQDMALSAIPAAGFAMVFNVPQRALRWCALLGAIGHSSRMVMMDVGFNIEWATFLAALLVGSIGIQWSRWYLAHPKIFTVAAVIPMFPGISAYTAMISAVKISHFGYSDELMIMLLSNFLKASSIVGALSIGLSIPGLWLYRKRPRV
;
A
#
# COMPACT_ATOMS: atom_id res chain seq x y z
N MET A 1 -5.07 -23.51 -12.14
CA MET A 1 -3.60 -23.57 -12.14
C MET A 1 -2.96 -22.20 -12.42
N THR A 2 -3.49 -21.40 -13.35
CA THR A 2 -2.97 -20.05 -13.68
C THR A 2 -3.13 -19.00 -12.57
N TYR A 3 -4.28 -18.99 -11.89
CA TYR A 3 -4.58 -17.97 -10.86
C TYR A 3 -3.66 -18.06 -9.63
N ILE A 4 -3.49 -19.28 -9.07
CA ILE A 4 -2.62 -19.50 -7.91
C ILE A 4 -1.18 -19.10 -8.25
N PHE A 5 -0.71 -19.39 -9.48
CA PHE A 5 0.60 -18.97 -9.94
C PHE A 5 0.72 -17.43 -10.01
N ALA A 6 -0.29 -16.73 -10.55
CA ALA A 6 -0.33 -15.28 -10.58
C ALA A 6 -0.30 -14.67 -9.16
N LEU A 7 -1.04 -15.24 -8.22
CA LEU A 7 -1.06 -14.80 -6.83
C LEU A 7 0.31 -15.00 -6.15
N LEU A 8 0.96 -16.15 -6.37
CA LEU A 8 2.31 -16.39 -5.84
C LEU A 8 3.34 -15.42 -6.43
N GLN A 9 3.23 -15.13 -7.73
CA GLN A 9 4.07 -14.15 -8.39
C GLN A 9 3.84 -12.74 -7.83
N ASP A 10 2.59 -12.34 -7.61
CA ASP A 10 2.23 -11.05 -7.00
C ASP A 10 2.82 -10.92 -5.59
N MET A 11 2.70 -11.97 -4.77
CA MET A 11 3.30 -12.03 -3.43
C MET A 11 4.82 -11.89 -3.47
N ALA A 12 5.49 -12.63 -4.36
CA ALA A 12 6.95 -12.59 -4.47
C ALA A 12 7.45 -11.23 -4.96
N LEU A 13 6.79 -10.65 -5.96
CA LEU A 13 7.19 -9.37 -6.55
C LEU A 13 6.91 -8.19 -5.62
N SER A 14 5.82 -8.22 -4.85
CA SER A 14 5.49 -7.16 -3.88
C SER A 14 6.36 -7.21 -2.62
N ALA A 15 6.89 -8.38 -2.25
CA ALA A 15 7.83 -8.52 -1.14
C ALA A 15 9.15 -7.77 -1.36
N ILE A 16 9.62 -7.69 -2.61
CA ILE A 16 10.90 -7.05 -2.98
C ILE A 16 10.90 -5.54 -2.66
N PRO A 17 9.97 -4.71 -3.17
CA PRO A 17 9.91 -3.30 -2.82
C PRO A 17 9.61 -3.09 -1.34
N ALA A 18 8.78 -3.93 -0.70
CA ALA A 18 8.54 -3.83 0.74
C ALA A 18 9.84 -4.01 1.55
N ALA A 19 10.67 -5.01 1.21
CA ALA A 19 11.99 -5.20 1.82
C ALA A 19 12.96 -4.06 1.48
N GLY A 20 12.97 -3.64 0.20
CA GLY A 20 13.82 -2.54 -0.29
C GLY A 20 13.60 -1.25 0.49
N PHE A 21 12.34 -0.82 0.62
CA PHE A 21 12.01 0.38 1.39
C PHE A 21 12.19 0.19 2.89
N ALA A 22 12.00 -1.02 3.43
CA ALA A 22 12.35 -1.30 4.82
C ALA A 22 13.85 -1.07 5.08
N MET A 23 14.73 -1.43 4.14
CA MET A 23 16.17 -1.12 4.24
C MET A 23 16.43 0.39 4.17
N VAL A 24 15.74 1.12 3.28
CA VAL A 24 15.83 2.60 3.20
C VAL A 24 15.42 3.26 4.52
N PHE A 25 14.41 2.71 5.20
CA PHE A 25 13.98 3.18 6.52
C PHE A 25 14.81 2.64 7.69
N ASN A 26 15.98 2.05 7.42
CA ASN A 26 16.90 1.52 8.43
C ASN A 26 16.23 0.52 9.40
N VAL A 27 15.30 -0.30 8.88
CA VAL A 27 14.68 -1.39 9.66
C VAL A 27 15.75 -2.45 10.00
N PRO A 28 15.81 -2.94 11.25
CA PRO A 28 16.81 -3.95 11.64
C PRO A 28 16.69 -5.20 10.78
N GLN A 29 17.84 -5.80 10.42
CA GLN A 29 17.89 -6.95 9.50
C GLN A 29 16.99 -8.12 9.90
N ARG A 30 16.83 -8.35 11.22
CA ARG A 30 15.94 -9.39 11.77
C ARG A 30 14.46 -9.12 11.47
N ALA A 31 14.06 -7.87 11.29
CA ALA A 31 12.69 -7.45 11.01
C ALA A 31 12.35 -7.40 9.51
N LEU A 32 13.35 -7.30 8.62
CA LEU A 32 13.15 -7.18 7.16
C LEU A 32 12.29 -8.31 6.57
N ARG A 33 12.47 -9.54 7.05
CA ARG A 33 11.70 -10.71 6.62
C ARG A 33 10.20 -10.52 6.86
N TRP A 34 9.86 -9.92 8.00
CA TRP A 34 8.49 -9.61 8.38
C TRP A 34 7.94 -8.46 7.55
N CYS A 35 8.73 -7.42 7.27
CA CYS A 35 8.30 -6.35 6.36
C CYS A 35 7.99 -6.88 4.96
N ALA A 36 8.84 -7.76 4.42
CA ALA A 36 8.64 -8.41 3.13
C ALA A 36 7.36 -9.26 3.11
N LEU A 37 7.18 -10.11 4.15
CA LEU A 37 5.99 -10.94 4.29
C LEU A 37 4.71 -10.10 4.42
N LEU A 38 4.74 -9.01 5.18
CA LEU A 38 3.60 -8.13 5.36
C LEU A 38 3.25 -7.39 4.06
N GLY A 39 4.26 -7.00 3.28
CA GLY A 39 4.06 -6.41 1.95
C GLY A 39 3.42 -7.39 0.97
N ALA A 40 3.89 -8.65 0.98
CA ALA A 40 3.30 -9.73 0.20
C ALA A 40 1.83 -9.96 0.57
N ILE A 41 1.51 -10.06 1.87
CA ILE A 41 0.14 -10.22 2.36
C ILE A 41 -0.74 -9.03 1.97
N GLY A 42 -0.23 -7.80 2.14
CA GLY A 42 -0.97 -6.59 1.81
C GLY A 42 -1.35 -6.54 0.33
N HIS A 43 -0.37 -6.63 -0.56
CA HIS A 43 -0.62 -6.49 -1.99
C HIS A 43 -1.48 -7.66 -2.54
N SER A 44 -1.17 -8.90 -2.14
CA SER A 44 -1.95 -10.06 -2.58
C SER A 44 -3.39 -10.05 -2.05
N SER A 45 -3.62 -9.57 -0.83
CA SER A 45 -4.99 -9.42 -0.31
C SER A 45 -5.80 -8.43 -1.13
N ARG A 46 -5.18 -7.33 -1.58
CA ARG A 46 -5.79 -6.36 -2.49
C ARG A 46 -6.09 -7.01 -3.86
N MET A 47 -5.17 -7.80 -4.41
CA MET A 47 -5.38 -8.54 -5.66
C MET A 47 -6.60 -9.45 -5.56
N VAL A 48 -6.67 -10.30 -4.53
CA VAL A 48 -7.80 -11.21 -4.29
C VAL A 48 -9.12 -10.45 -4.18
N MET A 49 -9.16 -9.33 -3.45
CA MET A 49 -10.38 -8.53 -3.34
C MET A 49 -10.82 -7.95 -4.69
N MET A 50 -9.86 -7.50 -5.51
CA MET A 50 -10.16 -7.00 -6.85
C MET A 50 -10.70 -8.10 -7.76
N ASP A 51 -10.20 -9.34 -7.65
CA ASP A 51 -10.70 -10.47 -8.43
C ASP A 51 -12.13 -10.87 -8.07
N VAL A 52 -12.55 -10.63 -6.82
CA VAL A 52 -13.93 -10.86 -6.35
C VAL A 52 -14.86 -9.67 -6.68
N GLY A 53 -14.34 -8.62 -7.33
CA GLY A 53 -15.12 -7.49 -7.85
C GLY A 53 -15.08 -6.22 -7.00
N PHE A 54 -14.20 -6.13 -6.00
CA PHE A 54 -14.01 -4.88 -5.27
C PHE A 54 -13.27 -3.85 -6.13
N ASN A 55 -13.70 -2.59 -6.05
CA ASN A 55 -12.93 -1.49 -6.61
C ASN A 55 -11.58 -1.36 -5.89
N ILE A 56 -10.60 -0.82 -6.61
CA ILE A 56 -9.22 -0.67 -6.15
C ILE A 56 -9.13 0.11 -4.82
N GLU A 57 -9.98 1.10 -4.60
CA GLU A 57 -10.00 1.93 -3.39
C GLU A 57 -10.42 1.10 -2.17
N TRP A 58 -11.51 0.34 -2.29
CA TRP A 58 -12.03 -0.52 -1.23
C TRP A 58 -11.10 -1.70 -0.94
N ALA A 59 -10.57 -2.33 -2.00
CA ALA A 59 -9.58 -3.38 -1.87
C ALA A 59 -8.32 -2.88 -1.14
N THR A 60 -7.83 -1.69 -1.51
CA THR A 60 -6.66 -1.09 -0.85
C THR A 60 -6.95 -0.71 0.60
N PHE A 61 -8.13 -0.16 0.89
CA PHE A 61 -8.55 0.17 2.26
C PHE A 61 -8.54 -1.07 3.16
N LEU A 62 -9.19 -2.15 2.72
CA LEU A 62 -9.28 -3.40 3.49
C LEU A 62 -7.92 -4.09 3.62
N ALA A 63 -7.10 -4.07 2.57
CA ALA A 63 -5.72 -4.57 2.62
C ALA A 63 -4.86 -3.77 3.62
N ALA A 64 -4.97 -2.43 3.63
CA ALA A 64 -4.27 -1.58 4.60
C ALA A 64 -4.74 -1.83 6.04
N LEU A 65 -6.04 -2.06 6.23
CA LEU A 65 -6.61 -2.44 7.52
C LEU A 65 -6.04 -3.78 8.02
N LEU A 66 -5.92 -4.76 7.13
CA LEU A 66 -5.32 -6.06 7.42
C LEU A 66 -3.83 -5.90 7.79
N VAL A 67 -3.06 -5.18 6.98
CA VAL A 67 -1.64 -4.89 7.21
C VAL A 67 -1.43 -4.17 8.54
N GLY A 68 -2.24 -3.16 8.84
CA GLY A 68 -2.20 -2.43 10.11
C GLY A 68 -2.49 -3.32 11.32
N SER A 69 -3.48 -4.20 11.20
CA SER A 69 -3.87 -5.13 12.27
C SER A 69 -2.78 -6.17 12.55
N ILE A 70 -2.25 -6.80 11.50
CA ILE A 70 -1.14 -7.76 11.62
C ILE A 70 0.12 -7.07 12.13
N GLY A 71 0.43 -5.89 11.59
CA GLY A 71 1.59 -5.11 11.97
C GLY A 71 1.61 -4.74 13.46
N ILE A 72 0.46 -4.38 14.04
CA ILE A 72 0.34 -4.14 15.50
C ILE A 72 0.53 -5.42 16.29
N GLN A 73 -0.02 -6.54 15.84
CA GLN A 73 0.14 -7.81 16.53
C GLN A 73 1.60 -8.27 16.55
N TRP A 74 2.30 -8.16 15.41
CA TRP A 74 3.72 -8.46 15.30
C TRP A 74 4.57 -7.47 16.10
N SER A 75 4.18 -6.20 16.15
CA SER A 75 4.84 -5.18 16.98
C SER A 75 4.91 -5.60 18.46
N ARG A 76 3.83 -6.19 18.98
CA ARG A 76 3.77 -6.67 20.37
C ARG A 76 4.66 -7.89 20.61
N TRP A 77 4.73 -8.79 19.64
CA TRP A 77 5.58 -9.98 19.73
C TRP A 77 7.06 -9.64 19.58
N TYR A 78 7.39 -8.70 18.70
CA TYR A 78 8.77 -8.28 18.44
C TYR A 78 9.25 -7.16 19.37
N LEU A 79 8.40 -6.65 20.27
CA LEU A 79 8.67 -5.51 21.15
C LEU A 79 9.21 -4.31 20.37
N ALA A 80 8.59 -4.05 19.21
CA ALA A 80 9.03 -3.02 18.27
C ALA A 80 7.84 -2.15 17.85
N HIS A 81 8.09 -0.88 17.53
CA HIS A 81 7.02 0.03 17.13
C HIS A 81 6.36 -0.43 15.81
N PRO A 82 5.01 -0.47 15.69
CA PRO A 82 4.32 -1.04 14.52
C PRO A 82 4.73 -0.45 13.17
N LYS A 83 5.07 0.86 13.17
CA LYS A 83 5.53 1.58 11.97
C LYS A 83 6.76 0.93 11.29
N ILE A 84 7.57 0.19 12.04
CA ILE A 84 8.71 -0.56 11.48
C ILE A 84 8.23 -1.57 10.43
N PHE A 85 7.06 -2.19 10.64
CA PHE A 85 6.49 -3.18 9.74
C PHE A 85 5.55 -2.56 8.72
N THR A 86 4.63 -1.72 9.18
CA THR A 86 3.47 -1.32 8.38
C THR A 86 3.82 -0.32 7.27
N VAL A 87 4.74 0.62 7.52
CA VAL A 87 5.06 1.68 6.55
C VAL A 87 5.71 1.10 5.29
N ALA A 88 6.68 0.21 5.46
CA ALA A 88 7.34 -0.43 4.32
C ALA A 88 6.41 -1.39 3.58
N ALA A 89 5.53 -2.09 4.30
CA ALA A 89 4.62 -3.08 3.74
C ALA A 89 3.55 -2.51 2.81
N VAL A 90 3.10 -1.27 3.02
CA VAL A 90 2.06 -0.65 2.17
C VAL A 90 2.59 -0.03 0.88
N ILE A 91 3.91 0.13 0.74
CA ILE A 91 4.53 0.79 -0.42
C ILE A 91 4.22 0.12 -1.77
N PRO A 92 4.18 -1.21 -1.90
CA PRO A 92 3.79 -1.85 -3.16
C PRO A 92 2.37 -1.48 -3.62
N MET A 93 1.48 -1.08 -2.68
CA MET A 93 0.11 -0.66 -2.99
C MET A 93 0.00 0.85 -3.28
N PHE A 94 1.09 1.61 -3.17
CA PHE A 94 1.07 3.05 -3.38
C PHE A 94 0.83 3.38 -4.86
N PRO A 95 -0.07 4.32 -5.21
CA PRO A 95 -0.49 4.57 -6.59
C PRO A 95 0.51 5.45 -7.36
N GLY A 96 1.79 5.05 -7.38
CA GLY A 96 2.89 5.83 -7.96
C GLY A 96 2.72 6.10 -9.45
N ILE A 97 2.28 5.10 -10.22
CA ILE A 97 2.05 5.26 -11.67
C ILE A 97 0.95 6.29 -11.93
N SER A 98 -0.21 6.17 -11.27
CA SER A 98 -1.30 7.14 -11.42
C SER A 98 -0.86 8.55 -10.99
N ALA A 99 -0.17 8.69 -9.86
CA ALA A 99 0.35 9.99 -9.44
C ALA A 99 1.32 10.60 -10.48
N TYR A 100 2.24 9.79 -11.01
CA TYR A 100 3.20 10.22 -12.02
C TYR A 100 2.52 10.59 -13.35
N THR A 101 1.55 9.81 -13.81
CA THR A 101 0.78 10.10 -15.03
C THR A 101 -0.02 11.39 -14.89
N ALA A 102 -0.63 11.64 -13.72
CA ALA A 102 -1.32 12.91 -13.45
C ALA A 102 -0.35 14.10 -13.52
N MET A 103 0.83 13.96 -12.89
CA MET A 103 1.87 14.99 -12.90
C MET A 103 2.38 15.28 -14.32
N ILE A 104 2.72 14.26 -15.12
CA ILE A 104 3.15 14.45 -16.51
C ILE A 104 2.05 15.12 -17.34
N SER A 105 0.79 14.75 -17.13
CA SER A 105 -0.33 15.36 -17.86
C SER A 105 -0.44 16.86 -17.55
N ALA A 106 -0.22 17.25 -16.29
CA ALA A 106 -0.20 18.66 -15.88
C ALA A 106 0.95 19.44 -16.56
N VAL A 107 2.15 18.85 -16.56
CA VAL A 107 3.33 19.43 -17.23
C VAL A 107 3.07 19.59 -18.73
N LYS A 108 2.49 18.58 -19.38
CA LYS A 108 2.16 18.65 -20.81
C LYS A 108 1.13 19.74 -21.12
N ILE A 109 0.09 19.91 -20.30
CA ILE A 109 -0.88 21.01 -20.45
C ILE A 109 -0.18 22.36 -20.33
N SER A 110 0.75 22.50 -19.38
CA SER A 110 1.50 23.75 -19.18
C SER A 110 2.43 24.09 -20.34
N HIS A 111 3.03 23.09 -21.00
CA HIS A 111 4.02 23.31 -22.07
C HIS A 111 3.41 23.33 -23.49
N PHE A 112 2.42 22.48 -23.75
CA PHE A 112 1.84 22.28 -25.08
C PHE A 112 0.42 22.86 -25.21
N GLY A 113 -0.14 23.38 -24.12
CA GLY A 113 -1.50 23.92 -24.07
C GLY A 113 -2.54 22.87 -23.70
N TYR A 114 -3.77 23.36 -23.54
CA TYR A 114 -4.91 22.54 -23.14
C TYR A 114 -5.29 21.52 -24.23
N SER A 115 -5.59 20.29 -23.81
CA SER A 115 -6.32 19.31 -24.60
C SER A 115 -7.24 18.49 -23.70
N ASP A 116 -8.39 18.10 -24.23
CA ASP A 116 -9.38 17.32 -23.49
C ASP A 116 -8.80 15.99 -22.99
N GLU A 117 -8.01 15.31 -23.82
CA GLU A 117 -7.36 14.04 -23.48
C GLU A 117 -6.40 14.18 -22.29
N LEU A 118 -5.54 15.21 -22.29
CA LEU A 118 -4.61 15.44 -21.18
C LEU A 118 -5.36 15.84 -19.92
N MET A 119 -6.45 16.61 -20.03
CA MET A 119 -7.26 16.99 -18.87
C MET A 119 -7.96 15.79 -18.24
N ILE A 120 -8.56 14.91 -19.05
CA ILE A 120 -9.17 13.65 -18.58
C ILE A 120 -8.11 12.76 -17.93
N MET A 121 -6.93 12.62 -18.55
CA MET A 121 -5.84 11.82 -18.01
C MET A 121 -5.33 12.37 -16.68
N LEU A 122 -5.20 13.69 -16.56
CA LEU A 122 -4.84 14.38 -15.32
C LEU A 122 -5.85 14.10 -14.22
N LEU A 123 -7.13 14.41 -14.46
CA LEU A 123 -8.17 14.32 -13.44
C LEU A 123 -8.42 12.88 -12.99
N SER A 124 -8.54 11.95 -13.93
CA SER A 124 -8.80 10.54 -13.62
C SER A 124 -7.68 9.93 -12.77
N ASN A 125 -6.42 10.14 -13.16
CA ASN A 125 -5.29 9.59 -12.42
C ASN A 125 -5.04 10.32 -11.09
N PHE A 126 -5.27 11.63 -11.04
CA PHE A 126 -5.15 12.40 -9.80
C PHE A 126 -6.18 11.94 -8.77
N LEU A 127 -7.45 11.80 -9.17
CA LEU A 127 -8.52 11.33 -8.29
C LEU A 127 -8.27 9.88 -7.85
N LYS A 128 -7.89 9.00 -8.78
CA LYS A 128 -7.54 7.61 -8.46
C LYS A 128 -6.38 7.52 -7.46
N ALA A 129 -5.30 8.25 -7.70
CA ALA A 129 -4.15 8.27 -6.80
C ALA A 129 -4.53 8.82 -5.41
N SER A 130 -5.24 9.94 -5.37
CA SER A 130 -5.69 10.57 -4.12
C SER A 130 -6.61 9.65 -3.31
N SER A 131 -7.56 8.99 -3.97
CA SER A 131 -8.47 8.03 -3.32
C SER A 131 -7.74 6.81 -2.77
N ILE A 132 -6.77 6.26 -3.51
CA ILE A 132 -5.97 5.11 -3.03
C ILE A 132 -5.09 5.53 -1.84
N VAL A 133 -4.44 6.71 -1.89
CA VAL A 133 -3.66 7.23 -0.76
C VAL A 133 -4.55 7.49 0.46
N GLY A 134 -5.75 8.03 0.27
CA GLY A 134 -6.75 8.20 1.32
C GLY A 134 -7.17 6.87 1.93
N ALA A 135 -7.48 5.87 1.10
CA ALA A 135 -7.80 4.51 1.52
C ALA A 135 -6.67 3.86 2.34
N LEU A 136 -5.42 3.96 1.89
CA LEU A 136 -4.23 3.48 2.62
C LEU A 136 -4.10 4.17 3.98
N SER A 137 -4.24 5.51 4.00
CA SER A 137 -4.05 6.32 5.20
C SER A 137 -5.09 5.97 6.27
N ILE A 138 -6.37 5.96 5.89
CA ILE A 138 -7.47 5.64 6.82
C ILE A 138 -7.40 4.17 7.25
N GLY A 139 -7.20 3.24 6.30
CA GLY A 139 -7.13 1.82 6.58
C GLY A 139 -6.01 1.48 7.56
N LEU A 140 -4.84 2.12 7.45
CA LEU A 140 -3.72 1.89 8.36
C LEU A 140 -3.92 2.54 9.75
N SER A 141 -4.64 3.65 9.82
CA SER A 141 -4.88 4.36 11.09
C SER A 141 -5.92 3.69 12.00
N ILE A 142 -6.95 3.04 11.44
CA ILE A 142 -8.04 2.44 12.22
C ILE A 142 -7.54 1.40 13.25
N PRO A 143 -6.69 0.42 12.91
CA PRO A 143 -6.20 -0.58 13.86
C PRO A 143 -5.41 0.09 14.98
N GLY A 144 -4.62 1.11 14.65
CA GLY A 144 -3.87 1.90 15.61
C GLY A 144 -4.79 2.57 16.62
N LEU A 145 -5.78 3.33 16.14
CA LEU A 145 -6.71 4.08 17.00
C LEU A 145 -7.55 3.16 17.89
N TRP A 146 -8.02 2.03 17.37
CA TRP A 146 -8.83 1.09 18.14
C TRP A 146 -7.99 0.30 19.14
N LEU A 147 -6.88 -0.30 18.69
CA LEU A 147 -6.11 -1.26 19.51
C LEU A 147 -5.18 -0.57 20.52
N TYR A 148 -4.65 0.62 20.24
CA TYR A 148 -3.84 1.37 21.21
C TYR A 148 -4.69 1.91 22.37
N ARG A 149 -5.93 2.37 22.11
CA ARG A 149 -6.79 2.93 23.17
C ARG A 149 -7.10 1.93 24.27
N LYS A 150 -7.16 0.63 23.96
CA LYS A 150 -7.49 -0.41 24.95
C LYS A 150 -6.29 -1.03 25.66
N ARG A 151 -5.11 -1.09 25.03
CA ARG A 151 -3.89 -1.68 25.61
C ARG A 151 -2.64 -0.99 25.05
N PRO A 152 -2.22 0.16 25.64
CA PRO A 152 -0.96 0.81 25.31
C PRO A 152 0.18 -0.04 25.90
N ARG A 153 0.56 -1.12 25.20
CA ARG A 153 1.75 -1.90 25.50
C ARG A 153 2.48 -2.19 24.19
N VAL A 154 3.31 -1.22 23.82
CA VAL A 154 4.65 -1.40 23.24
C VAL A 154 5.51 -0.30 23.84
#